data_AF-A0A4Y9LBL8-F1
#
_entry.id   AF-A0A4Y9LBL8-F1
#
_cell.length_a   1.000
_cell.length_b   1.000
_cell.length_c   1.000
_cell.angle_alpha   90.00
_cell.angle_beta   90.00
_cell.angle_gamma   90.00
#
_symmetry.space_group_name_H-M   'P 1'
#
loop_
_entity.id
_entity.type
_entity.pdbx_description
1 polymer ?
#
loop_
_entity_poly.entity_id
_entity_poly.type
_entity_poly.pdbx_seq_one_letter_code
_entity_poly.pdbx_strand_id
1 'polypeptide(L)'
;MKSLYLSPDPYLVFKCPPGHLGEAGRLTDANSRRPDMTAALRRYDPPSLGDRLRNAQAMTRPLMIEIIETACRRIPSLGQNERTARLTRLIDAEAWADAALALMELELPVWQVRRIAYDEGEWHCALSRERELPDWLDAAVEARHADLALALLSAFLDVRALAVDLSRPSVPSVRPVPDPLYEPVACDNFS
;
A
#
# COMPACT_ATOMS: atom_id res chain seq x y z
N MET A 1 -19.13 -35.61 14.81
CA MET A 1 -17.71 -35.30 15.06
C MET A 1 -16.85 -36.30 14.29
N LYS A 2 -16.31 -35.90 13.13
CA LYS A 2 -15.30 -36.68 12.40
C LYS A 2 -14.01 -35.87 12.48
N SER A 3 -13.03 -36.43 13.17
CA SER A 3 -11.69 -35.87 13.32
C SER A 3 -10.95 -35.97 12.00
N LEU A 4 -10.44 -34.85 11.47
CA LEU A 4 -9.51 -34.81 10.35
C LEU A 4 -8.12 -34.52 10.91
N TYR A 5 -7.42 -35.56 11.34
CA TYR A 5 -5.97 -35.49 11.53
C TYR A 5 -5.31 -35.69 10.16
N LEU A 6 -4.69 -34.64 9.63
CA LEU A 6 -3.77 -34.72 8.50
C LEU A 6 -2.42 -35.25 9.01
N SER A 7 -1.99 -36.40 8.52
CA SER A 7 -0.62 -36.90 8.69
C SER A 7 0.36 -36.02 7.92
N PRO A 8 1.55 -35.70 8.45
CA PRO A 8 2.58 -34.98 7.70
C PRO A 8 3.29 -35.92 6.71
N ASP A 9 3.38 -35.48 5.44
CA ASP A 9 4.11 -36.18 4.38
C ASP A 9 5.63 -36.21 4.65
N PRO A 10 6.36 -37.32 4.40
CA PRO A 10 7.73 -37.50 4.90
C PRO A 10 8.87 -36.97 4.01
N TYR A 11 8.63 -36.18 2.96
CA TYR A 11 9.67 -35.91 1.95
C TYR A 11 9.75 -34.47 1.46
N LEU A 12 10.24 -33.57 2.32
CA LEU A 12 10.86 -32.31 1.88
C LEU A 12 12.16 -32.06 2.67
N VAL A 13 13.25 -32.68 2.20
CA VAL A 13 14.61 -32.39 2.67
C VAL A 13 15.15 -31.22 1.85
N PHE A 14 15.16 -30.03 2.42
CA PHE A 14 15.93 -28.91 1.89
C PHE A 14 17.41 -29.15 2.19
N LYS A 15 18.18 -29.61 1.19
CA LYS A 15 19.65 -29.64 1.27
C LYS A 15 20.20 -28.23 1.02
N CYS A 16 20.54 -27.50 2.07
CA CYS A 16 21.47 -26.37 1.98
C CYS A 16 22.89 -26.89 1.66
N PRO A 17 23.59 -26.37 0.65
CA PRO A 17 25.02 -26.59 0.52
C PRO A 17 25.77 -25.79 1.60
N PRO A 18 26.76 -26.34 2.31
CA PRO A 18 27.62 -25.56 3.18
C PRO A 18 28.59 -24.73 2.31
N GLY A 19 28.48 -23.41 2.40
CA GLY A 19 29.46 -22.48 1.82
C GLY A 19 30.80 -22.61 2.53
N HIS A 20 31.86 -22.87 1.75
CA HIS A 20 33.24 -22.88 2.22
C HIS A 20 33.64 -21.49 2.74
N LEU A 21 33.97 -21.41 4.04
CA LEU A 21 34.84 -20.37 4.58
C LEU A 21 36.25 -20.62 4.06
N GLY A 22 36.71 -19.74 3.17
CA GLY A 22 38.10 -19.67 2.73
C GLY A 22 38.64 -18.27 2.98
N GLU A 23 39.38 -18.11 4.07
CA GLU A 23 40.32 -17.00 4.25
C GLU A 23 41.38 -17.05 3.14
N ALA A 24 41.61 -15.93 2.46
CA ALA A 24 42.91 -15.62 1.88
C ALA A 24 43.06 -14.12 1.62
N GLY A 25 44.10 -13.52 2.21
CA GLY A 25 44.82 -12.40 1.59
C GLY A 25 44.56 -11.01 2.15
N ARG A 26 45.16 -10.69 3.30
CA ARG A 26 45.65 -9.31 3.54
C ARG A 26 46.93 -9.12 2.73
N LEU A 27 46.95 -8.14 1.82
CA LEU A 27 48.16 -7.40 1.52
C LEU A 27 47.82 -5.98 1.02
N THR A 28 48.48 -5.05 1.67
CA THR A 28 48.51 -3.59 1.56
C THR A 28 48.84 -3.10 0.15
N ASP A 29 48.22 -2.02 -0.31
CA ASP A 29 48.83 -0.66 -0.38
C ASP A 29 47.88 0.31 -1.13
N ALA A 30 48.18 1.61 -0.99
CA ALA A 30 47.82 2.73 -1.86
C ALA A 30 46.48 3.43 -1.63
N ASN A 31 46.47 4.27 -0.59
CA ASN A 31 46.26 5.73 -0.73
C ASN A 31 45.25 6.21 -1.80
N SER A 32 44.02 5.70 -1.77
CA SER A 32 42.92 6.26 -2.57
C SER A 32 42.17 7.29 -1.73
N ARG A 33 42.59 8.56 -1.82
CA ARG A 33 41.71 9.70 -1.53
C ARG A 33 40.59 9.73 -2.58
N ARG A 34 39.63 8.80 -2.46
CA ARG A 34 38.30 9.01 -3.01
C ARG A 34 37.50 9.70 -1.91
N PRO A 35 36.93 10.89 -2.15
CA PRO A 35 35.93 11.41 -1.24
C PRO A 35 34.82 10.36 -1.17
N ASP A 36 34.46 9.98 0.04
CA ASP A 36 33.41 9.02 0.32
C ASP A 36 32.07 9.60 -0.17
N MET A 37 31.78 9.38 -1.45
CA MET A 37 30.61 9.90 -2.15
C MET A 37 29.32 9.19 -1.71
N THR A 38 29.43 8.23 -0.77
CA THR A 38 28.27 7.55 -0.19
C THR A 38 27.64 8.32 0.96
N ALA A 39 28.37 9.26 1.59
CA ALA A 39 27.82 10.12 2.64
C ALA A 39 26.96 11.29 2.09
N ALA A 40 27.11 11.64 0.81
CA ALA A 40 26.47 12.80 0.19
C ALA A 40 25.14 12.51 -0.53
N LEU A 41 24.67 11.25 -0.52
CA LEU A 41 23.37 10.85 -1.07
C LEU A 41 22.44 10.30 0.01
N ARG A 42 22.39 10.96 1.17
CA ARG A 42 21.10 11.06 1.89
C ARG A 42 20.21 11.96 1.05
N ARG A 43 19.81 11.47 -0.13
CA ARG A 43 18.69 11.98 -0.89
C ARG A 43 17.57 11.96 0.13
N TYR A 44 17.10 13.14 0.51
CA TYR A 44 15.99 13.32 1.41
C TYR A 44 14.81 12.64 0.72
N ASP A 45 14.63 11.34 0.97
CA ASP A 45 13.47 10.63 0.49
C ASP A 45 12.33 11.24 1.29
N PRO A 46 11.41 11.98 0.66
CA PRO A 46 10.32 12.58 1.40
C PRO A 46 9.66 11.45 2.19
N PRO A 47 9.38 11.64 3.50
CA PRO A 47 8.70 10.63 4.28
C PRO A 47 7.48 10.18 3.49
N SER A 48 7.25 8.85 3.45
CA SER A 48 6.13 8.29 2.74
C SER A 48 4.87 9.07 3.13
N LEU A 49 3.94 9.30 2.19
CA LEU A 49 2.78 10.15 2.46
C LEU A 49 2.06 9.76 3.77
N GLY A 50 2.02 8.46 4.10
CA GLY A 50 1.52 7.95 5.38
C GLY A 50 2.32 8.42 6.61
N ASP A 51 3.64 8.47 6.56
CA ASP A 51 4.48 9.07 7.63
C ASP A 51 4.16 10.55 7.81
N ARG A 52 3.91 11.27 6.72
CA ARG A 52 3.56 12.69 6.79
C ARG A 52 2.21 12.93 7.43
N LEU A 53 1.20 12.12 7.08
CA LEU A 53 -0.11 12.14 7.75
C LEU A 53 0.02 11.87 9.25
N ARG A 54 0.81 10.86 9.65
CA ARG A 54 1.02 10.51 11.07
C ARG A 54 1.69 11.62 11.88
N ASN A 55 2.53 12.43 11.26
CA ASN A 55 3.26 13.52 11.95
C ASN A 55 2.56 14.88 11.82
N ALA A 56 1.54 15.00 10.98
CA ALA A 56 0.79 16.23 10.82
C ALA A 56 -0.11 16.46 12.04
N GLN A 57 -0.15 17.69 12.55
CA GLN A 57 -1.02 18.00 13.69
C GLN A 57 -2.48 18.15 13.27
N ALA A 58 -2.72 18.67 12.08
CA ALA A 58 -4.05 18.91 11.53
C ALA A 58 -4.02 18.79 10.01
N MET A 59 -5.20 18.55 9.42
CA MET A 59 -5.34 18.53 7.98
C MET A 59 -5.16 19.93 7.37
N THR A 60 -4.56 19.99 6.18
CA THR A 60 -4.31 21.26 5.47
C THR A 60 -4.58 21.12 3.97
N ARG A 61 -4.87 22.24 3.30
CA ARG A 61 -5.08 22.24 1.85
C ARG A 61 -3.92 21.63 1.05
N PRO A 62 -2.63 21.99 1.29
CA PRO A 62 -1.54 21.42 0.51
C PRO A 62 -1.43 19.90 0.67
N LEU A 63 -1.64 19.40 1.89
CA LEU A 63 -1.62 17.97 2.17
C LEU A 63 -2.82 17.26 1.50
N MET A 64 -4.00 17.89 1.44
CA MET A 64 -5.17 17.32 0.73
C MET A 64 -4.90 17.19 -0.77
N ILE A 65 -4.36 18.25 -1.38
CA ILE A 65 -4.02 18.27 -2.80
C ILE A 65 -3.01 17.17 -3.10
N GLU A 66 -1.97 17.04 -2.27
CA GLU A 66 -0.98 15.98 -2.44
C GLU A 66 -1.57 14.57 -2.35
N ILE A 67 -2.50 14.32 -1.42
CA ILE A 67 -3.21 13.03 -1.35
C ILE A 67 -4.00 12.78 -2.63
N ILE A 68 -4.67 13.81 -3.18
CA ILE A 68 -5.41 13.69 -4.43
C ILE A 68 -4.45 13.35 -5.58
N GLU A 69 -3.32 14.04 -5.69
CA GLU A 69 -2.36 13.83 -6.78
C GLU A 69 -1.66 12.47 -6.72
N THR A 70 -1.36 11.97 -5.51
CA THR A 70 -0.54 10.76 -5.32
C THR A 70 -1.35 9.48 -5.16
N ALA A 71 -2.51 9.53 -4.48
CA ALA A 71 -3.25 8.34 -4.09
C ALA A 71 -4.55 8.15 -4.89
N CYS A 72 -5.12 9.20 -5.46
CA CYS A 72 -6.38 9.14 -6.21
C CYS A 72 -6.13 8.82 -7.69
N ARG A 73 -6.79 7.78 -8.20
CA ARG A 73 -6.64 7.34 -9.61
C ARG A 73 -7.90 7.62 -10.44
N ARG A 74 -9.06 7.71 -9.80
CA ARG A 74 -10.36 7.84 -10.48
C ARG A 74 -10.75 9.30 -10.68
N ILE A 75 -10.40 10.19 -9.75
CA ILE A 75 -10.70 11.62 -9.83
C ILE A 75 -10.21 12.24 -11.16
N PRO A 76 -8.96 12.03 -11.62
CA PRO A 76 -8.52 12.58 -12.91
C PRO A 76 -9.35 12.07 -14.11
N SER A 77 -9.82 10.82 -14.05
CA SER A 77 -10.63 10.21 -15.11
C SER A 77 -12.10 10.65 -15.11
N LEU A 78 -12.60 11.16 -13.97
CA LEU A 78 -13.99 11.54 -13.77
C LEU A 78 -14.33 12.94 -14.32
N GLY A 79 -13.32 13.75 -14.66
CA GLY A 79 -13.50 15.11 -15.14
C GLY A 79 -14.18 16.05 -14.14
N GLN A 80 -14.65 17.20 -14.64
CA GLN A 80 -15.44 18.16 -13.86
C GLN A 80 -16.91 17.70 -13.85
N ASN A 81 -17.31 16.97 -12.81
CA ASN A 81 -18.68 16.54 -12.58
C ASN A 81 -19.19 17.08 -11.23
N GLU A 82 -20.46 16.89 -10.92
CA GLU A 82 -21.07 17.42 -9.69
C GLU A 82 -20.34 16.94 -8.41
N ARG A 83 -19.86 15.69 -8.39
CA ARG A 83 -19.18 15.12 -7.22
C ARG A 83 -17.77 15.69 -7.05
N THR A 84 -17.01 15.88 -8.14
CA THR A 84 -15.70 16.53 -8.07
C THR A 84 -15.83 18.02 -7.76
N ALA A 85 -16.86 18.70 -8.25
CA ALA A 85 -17.19 20.08 -7.86
C ALA A 85 -17.56 20.19 -6.38
N ARG A 86 -18.32 19.22 -5.84
CA ARG A 86 -18.64 19.14 -4.40
C ARG A 86 -17.36 18.97 -3.58
N LEU A 87 -16.46 18.08 -3.97
CA LEU A 87 -15.17 17.90 -3.30
C LEU A 87 -14.36 19.19 -3.26
N THR A 88 -14.25 19.90 -4.40
CA THR A 88 -13.56 21.19 -4.46
C THR A 88 -14.17 22.21 -3.50
N ARG A 89 -15.51 22.31 -3.43
CA ARG A 89 -16.18 23.23 -2.49
C ARG A 89 -15.90 22.89 -1.02
N LEU A 90 -15.83 21.60 -0.68
CA LEU A 90 -15.50 21.16 0.68
C LEU A 90 -14.04 21.52 1.03
N ILE A 91 -13.11 21.34 0.09
CA ILE A 91 -11.72 21.77 0.23
C ILE A 91 -11.63 23.30 0.38
N ASP A 92 -12.47 24.04 -0.37
CA ASP A 92 -12.53 25.49 -0.29
C ASP A 92 -13.09 26.03 1.01
N ALA A 93 -14.03 25.30 1.61
CA ALA A 93 -14.56 25.58 2.93
C ALA A 93 -13.70 25.02 4.08
N GLU A 94 -12.56 24.37 3.78
CA GLU A 94 -11.72 23.67 4.76
C GLU A 94 -12.49 22.62 5.59
N ALA A 95 -13.57 22.07 5.01
CA ALA A 95 -14.38 21.01 5.61
C ALA A 95 -13.68 19.65 5.44
N TRP A 96 -12.55 19.48 6.13
CA TRP A 96 -11.60 18.39 5.84
C TRP A 96 -12.16 16.98 6.05
N ALA A 97 -12.98 16.75 7.08
CA ALA A 97 -13.60 15.46 7.33
C ALA A 97 -14.62 15.11 6.23
N ASP A 98 -15.48 16.06 5.86
CA ASP A 98 -16.44 15.89 4.78
C ASP A 98 -15.73 15.70 3.42
N ALA A 99 -14.65 16.44 3.18
CA ALA A 99 -13.82 16.27 1.98
C ALA A 99 -13.19 14.87 1.93
N ALA A 100 -12.70 14.34 3.06
CA ALA A 100 -12.15 12.99 3.14
C ALA A 100 -13.22 11.92 2.84
N LEU A 101 -14.42 12.06 3.41
CA LEU A 101 -15.54 11.16 3.12
C LEU A 101 -15.96 11.20 1.64
N ALA A 102 -16.09 12.41 1.08
CA ALA A 102 -16.40 12.57 -0.34
C ALA A 102 -15.32 11.96 -1.25
N LEU A 103 -14.04 12.07 -0.86
CA LEU A 103 -12.92 11.46 -1.57
C LEU A 103 -12.98 9.93 -1.50
N MET A 104 -13.31 9.35 -0.35
CA MET A 104 -13.52 7.89 -0.21
C MET A 104 -14.67 7.38 -1.08
N GLU A 105 -15.80 8.08 -1.11
CA GLU A 105 -16.95 7.70 -1.97
C GLU A 105 -16.56 7.64 -3.46
N LEU A 106 -15.66 8.53 -3.89
CA LEU A 106 -15.18 8.58 -5.27
C LEU A 106 -14.13 7.50 -5.58
N GLU A 107 -13.17 7.29 -4.67
CA GLU A 107 -12.00 6.46 -4.91
C GLU A 107 -12.16 5.00 -4.45
N LEU A 108 -13.00 4.75 -3.45
CA LEU A 108 -13.18 3.45 -2.79
C LEU A 108 -14.66 3.01 -2.78
N PRO A 109 -15.31 2.77 -3.95
CA PRO A 109 -16.75 2.51 -4.01
C PRO A 109 -17.22 1.24 -3.29
N VAL A 110 -16.31 0.28 -3.06
CA VAL A 110 -16.59 -0.99 -2.37
C VAL A 110 -16.24 -0.94 -0.89
N TRP A 111 -15.56 0.12 -0.43
CA TRP A 111 -15.24 0.31 0.98
C TRP A 111 -16.20 1.32 1.58
N GLN A 112 -16.58 1.08 2.82
CA GLN A 112 -17.47 1.94 3.58
C GLN A 112 -16.87 2.23 4.95
N VAL A 113 -17.21 3.38 5.52
CA VAL A 113 -16.89 3.68 6.91
C VAL A 113 -17.76 2.83 7.82
N ARG A 114 -17.12 1.95 8.60
CA ARG A 114 -17.77 1.07 9.56
C ARG A 114 -17.86 1.71 10.94
N ARG A 115 -16.76 2.32 11.39
CA ARG A 115 -16.65 2.93 12.72
C ARG A 115 -15.93 4.27 12.63
N ILE A 116 -16.47 5.26 13.32
CA ILE A 116 -15.79 6.47 13.75
C ILE A 116 -16.03 6.57 15.25
N ALA A 117 -14.96 6.49 16.04
CA ALA A 117 -15.02 6.62 17.48
C ALA A 117 -13.96 7.60 17.95
N TYR A 118 -14.23 8.33 19.02
CA TYR A 118 -13.23 9.17 19.68
C TYR A 118 -12.93 8.55 21.03
N ASP A 119 -11.67 8.19 21.25
CA ASP A 119 -11.20 7.55 22.48
C ASP A 119 -9.77 7.98 22.79
N GLU A 120 -9.46 8.16 24.08
CA GLU A 120 -8.12 8.54 24.58
C GLU A 120 -7.45 9.75 23.88
N GLY A 121 -8.23 10.68 23.34
CA GLY A 121 -7.71 11.86 22.64
C GLY A 121 -7.52 11.68 21.12
N GLU A 122 -7.83 10.50 20.59
CA GLU A 122 -7.67 10.16 19.19
C GLU A 122 -9.00 9.73 18.54
N TRP A 123 -9.14 10.03 17.26
CA TRP A 123 -10.16 9.46 16.40
C TRP A 123 -9.69 8.10 15.90
N HIS A 124 -10.55 7.10 16.01
CA HIS A 124 -10.37 5.76 15.46
C HIS A 124 -11.36 5.57 14.31
N CYS A 125 -10.83 5.35 13.11
CA CYS A 125 -11.60 5.13 11.90
C CYS A 125 -11.37 3.71 11.37
N ALA A 126 -12.46 2.99 11.07
CA ALA A 126 -12.39 1.67 10.45
C ALA A 126 -13.14 1.68 9.12
N LEU A 127 -12.47 1.21 8.06
CA LEU A 127 -13.02 1.01 6.73
C LEU A 127 -13.21 -0.48 6.48
N SER A 128 -14.35 -0.86 5.90
CA SER A 128 -14.68 -2.25 5.60
C SER A 128 -15.37 -2.39 4.25
N ARG A 129 -15.20 -3.55 3.60
CA ARG A 129 -15.98 -3.94 2.43
C ARG A 129 -17.27 -4.69 2.80
N GLU A 130 -17.33 -5.24 4.00
CA GLU A 130 -18.35 -6.20 4.46
C GLU A 130 -18.89 -5.75 5.83
N ARG A 131 -19.57 -4.60 5.84
CA ARG A 131 -20.07 -3.95 7.07
C ARG A 131 -20.94 -4.85 7.96
N GLU A 132 -21.66 -5.79 7.37
CA GLU A 132 -22.57 -6.69 8.09
C GLU A 132 -21.86 -7.82 8.83
N LEU A 133 -20.59 -8.08 8.53
CA LEU A 133 -19.84 -9.14 9.20
C LEU A 133 -19.40 -8.73 10.60
N PRO A 134 -19.33 -9.67 11.56
CA PRO A 134 -18.70 -9.42 12.85
C PRO A 134 -17.22 -9.01 12.71
N ASP A 135 -16.70 -8.23 13.65
CA ASP A 135 -15.32 -7.70 13.60
C ASP A 135 -14.26 -8.79 13.47
N TRP A 136 -14.48 -9.97 14.05
CA TRP A 136 -13.52 -11.09 13.98
C TRP A 136 -13.45 -11.77 12.60
N LEU A 137 -14.44 -11.53 11.74
CA LEU A 137 -14.52 -12.08 10.39
C LEU A 137 -14.28 -11.01 9.31
N ASP A 138 -14.45 -9.74 9.66
CA ASP A 138 -14.23 -8.61 8.77
C ASP A 138 -12.74 -8.27 8.63
N ALA A 139 -12.28 -8.11 7.39
CA ALA A 139 -10.94 -7.61 7.08
C ALA A 139 -10.94 -6.07 7.04
N ALA A 140 -11.35 -5.45 8.15
CA ALA A 140 -11.41 -4.00 8.27
C ALA A 140 -10.00 -3.38 8.32
N VAL A 141 -9.83 -2.22 7.69
CA VAL A 141 -8.63 -1.40 7.79
C VAL A 141 -8.87 -0.32 8.82
N GLU A 142 -8.04 -0.26 9.84
CA GLU A 142 -8.15 0.70 10.94
C GLU A 142 -7.00 1.70 10.92
N ALA A 143 -7.32 2.97 11.16
CA ALA A 143 -6.34 4.01 11.42
C ALA A 143 -6.81 4.92 12.55
N ARG A 144 -5.84 5.60 13.19
CA ARG A 144 -6.10 6.53 14.29
C ARG A 144 -5.26 7.79 14.19
N HIS A 145 -5.84 8.90 14.63
CA HIS A 145 -5.16 10.20 14.67
C HIS A 145 -5.91 11.18 15.57
N ALA A 146 -5.22 12.15 16.17
CA ALA A 146 -5.85 13.22 16.98
C ALA A 146 -6.84 14.11 16.18
N ASP A 147 -6.65 14.18 14.86
CA ASP A 147 -7.49 14.89 13.90
C ASP A 147 -8.32 13.89 13.09
N LEU A 148 -9.63 14.11 13.01
CA LEU A 148 -10.57 13.19 12.35
C LEU A 148 -10.28 13.03 10.85
N ALA A 149 -9.96 14.11 10.14
CA ALA A 149 -9.71 14.03 8.72
C ALA A 149 -8.42 13.25 8.44
N LEU A 150 -7.38 13.45 9.26
CA LEU A 150 -6.15 12.66 9.17
C LEU A 150 -6.40 11.18 9.51
N ALA A 151 -7.22 10.85 10.51
CA ALA A 151 -7.57 9.46 10.82
C ALA A 151 -8.28 8.77 9.64
N LEU A 152 -9.24 9.46 9.02
CA LEU A 152 -9.94 9.00 7.82
C LEU A 152 -8.94 8.80 6.65
N LEU A 153 -8.11 9.79 6.37
CA LEU A 153 -7.18 9.77 5.23
C LEU A 153 -6.04 8.75 5.42
N SER A 154 -5.63 8.47 6.65
CA SER A 154 -4.71 7.36 6.95
C SER A 154 -5.33 6.01 6.60
N ALA A 155 -6.57 5.75 7.03
CA ALA A 155 -7.27 4.51 6.67
C ALA A 155 -7.47 4.39 5.15
N PHE A 156 -7.78 5.52 4.48
CA PHE A 156 -7.84 5.58 3.03
C PHE A 156 -6.52 5.13 2.37
N LEU A 157 -5.38 5.68 2.80
CA LEU A 157 -4.08 5.31 2.23
C LEU A 157 -3.72 3.84 2.49
N ASP A 158 -4.04 3.31 3.67
CA ASP A 158 -3.79 1.91 4.00
C ASP A 158 -4.61 0.97 3.10
N VAL A 159 -5.87 1.33 2.80
CA VAL A 159 -6.68 0.62 1.79
C VAL A 159 -6.04 0.70 0.40
N ARG A 160 -5.50 1.87 0.01
CA ARG A 160 -4.82 2.02 -1.29
C ARG A 160 -3.55 1.18 -1.36
N ALA A 161 -2.77 1.12 -0.29
CA ALA A 161 -1.59 0.28 -0.20
C ALA A 161 -1.95 -1.21 -0.34
N LEU A 162 -2.99 -1.66 0.37
CA LEU A 162 -3.49 -3.03 0.30
C LEU A 162 -3.94 -3.39 -1.13
N ALA A 163 -4.57 -2.48 -1.87
CA ALA A 163 -4.94 -2.71 -3.26
C ALA A 163 -3.73 -2.85 -4.20
N VAL A 164 -2.64 -2.12 -3.94
CA VAL A 164 -1.37 -2.24 -4.69
C VAL A 164 -0.72 -3.60 -4.43
N ASP A 165 -0.68 -4.04 -3.18
CA ASP A 165 -0.09 -5.33 -2.81
C ASP A 165 -0.83 -6.51 -3.42
N LEU A 166 -2.17 -6.48 -3.41
CA LEU A 166 -3.00 -7.53 -4.05
C LEU A 166 -2.86 -7.56 -5.58
N SER A 167 -2.53 -6.43 -6.20
CA SER A 167 -2.34 -6.35 -7.65
C SER A 167 -0.96 -6.83 -8.10
N ARG A 168 -0.03 -7.08 -7.16
CA ARG A 168 1.32 -7.53 -7.46
C ARG A 168 1.30 -9.02 -7.81
N PRO A 169 1.71 -9.43 -9.03
CA PRO A 169 1.77 -10.85 -9.37
C PRO A 169 2.77 -11.55 -8.45
N SER A 170 2.37 -12.73 -7.94
CA SER A 170 3.18 -13.58 -7.07
C SER A 170 4.36 -14.25 -7.77
N VAL A 171 4.41 -14.19 -9.10
CA VAL A 171 5.53 -14.62 -9.93
C VAL A 171 6.23 -13.41 -10.56
N PRO A 172 7.58 -13.40 -10.62
CA PRO A 172 8.31 -12.39 -11.37
C PRO A 172 7.78 -12.32 -12.81
N SER A 173 7.46 -11.12 -13.28
CA SER A 173 7.18 -10.91 -14.71
C SER A 173 8.50 -11.07 -15.47
N VAL A 174 8.80 -12.30 -15.89
CA VAL A 174 9.90 -12.59 -16.80
C VAL A 174 9.45 -12.10 -18.17
N ARG A 175 10.19 -11.17 -18.77
CA ARG A 175 10.00 -10.85 -20.20
C ARG A 175 10.13 -12.17 -20.97
N PRO A 176 9.15 -12.57 -21.79
CA PRO A 176 9.32 -13.73 -22.65
C PRO A 176 10.54 -13.47 -23.52
N VAL A 177 11.63 -14.16 -23.25
CA VAL A 177 12.74 -14.27 -24.20
C VAL A 177 12.23 -15.29 -25.21
N PRO A 178 12.03 -14.94 -26.48
CA PRO A 178 11.72 -15.93 -27.50
C PRO A 178 12.95 -16.83 -27.60
N ASP A 179 12.88 -18.01 -27.00
CA ASP A 179 13.86 -19.05 -27.29
C ASP A 179 13.63 -19.45 -28.76
N PRO A 180 14.65 -19.39 -29.64
CA PRO A 180 14.51 -19.82 -31.03
C PRO A 180 14.14 -21.30 -31.19
N LEU A 181 14.16 -22.08 -30.11
CA LEU A 181 13.70 -23.47 -30.05
C LEU A 181 12.29 -23.63 -29.45
N TYR A 182 11.65 -22.54 -29.02
CA TYR A 182 10.29 -22.56 -28.49
C TYR A 182 9.26 -22.39 -29.61
N GLU A 183 8.61 -23.49 -29.96
CA GLU A 183 7.45 -23.49 -30.86
C GLU A 183 6.17 -23.56 -29.99
N PRO A 184 5.34 -22.49 -29.95
CA PRO A 184 4.09 -22.54 -29.21
C PRO A 184 3.14 -23.52 -29.89
N VAL A 185 2.85 -24.64 -29.23
CA VAL A 185 1.84 -25.59 -29.72
C VAL A 185 0.47 -24.95 -29.51
N ALA A 186 -0.20 -24.61 -30.62
CA ALA A 186 -1.59 -24.19 -30.60
C ALA A 186 -2.47 -25.38 -30.19
N CYS A 187 -2.89 -25.39 -28.93
CA CYS A 187 -3.98 -26.26 -28.49
C CYS A 187 -5.31 -25.68 -28.99
N ASP A 188 -5.56 -25.79 -30.29
CA ASP A 188 -6.90 -25.60 -30.82
C ASP A 188 -7.76 -26.76 -30.29
N ASN A 189 -8.57 -26.47 -29.27
CA ASN A 189 -9.66 -27.37 -28.88
C ASN A 189 -10.72 -27.29 -29.98
N PHE A 190 -10.61 -28.17 -30.97
CA PHE A 190 -11.69 -28.39 -31.93
C PHE A 190 -12.84 -29.08 -31.20
N SER A 191 -13.90 -28.32 -30.92
CA SER A 191 -15.24 -28.81 -30.58
C SER A 191 -16.02 -29.23 -31.81
#